data_AF-A0A9W8RRP6-F1
#
_entry.id   AF-A0A9W8RRP6-F1
#
_cell.length_a   1.000
_cell.length_b   1.000
_cell.length_c   1.000
_cell.angle_alpha   90.00
_cell.angle_beta   90.00
_cell.angle_gamma   90.00
#
_symmetry.space_group_name_H-M   'P 1'
#
loop_
_entity.id
_entity.type
_entity.pdbx_description
1 polymer ?
#
loop_
_entity_poly.entity_id
_entity_poly.type
_entity_poly.pdbx_seq_one_letter_code
_entity_poly.pdbx_strand_id
1 'polypeptide(L)'
;MRLSFKEDLLNAIYNIKSVGTFAWSAPIQRSPSFPISVNGVGDIPLPLGEFHAQQIIVQARQAPYGKGSDTIVDTTVRNTWELDPSQFQINVPNWPDRVQHICGLVAQKLGINTTVHAEIYKMLLYEKGALFKAHTE
;
A
#
# COMPACT_ATOMS: atom_id res chain seq x y z
N MET A 1 -4.24 -53.20 -7.45
CA MET A 1 -5.24 -52.65 -8.40
C MET A 1 -4.77 -51.24 -8.75
N ARG A 2 -4.56 -50.92 -10.02
CA ARG A 2 -4.11 -49.57 -10.45
C ARG A 2 -5.32 -48.64 -10.35
N LEU A 3 -5.15 -47.48 -9.71
CA LEU A 3 -6.17 -46.44 -9.68
C LEU A 3 -6.42 -45.94 -11.10
N SER A 4 -7.62 -45.42 -11.34
CA SER A 4 -7.93 -44.70 -12.57
C SER A 4 -7.20 -43.36 -12.61
N PHE A 5 -6.96 -42.81 -13.81
CA PHE A 5 -6.35 -41.48 -13.96
C PHE A 5 -7.06 -40.39 -13.14
N LYS A 6 -8.40 -40.47 -13.02
CA LYS A 6 -9.21 -39.54 -12.22
C LYS A 6 -8.87 -39.64 -10.72
N GLU A 7 -8.74 -40.86 -10.20
CA GLU A 7 -8.39 -41.09 -8.80
C GLU A 7 -6.95 -40.68 -8.52
N ASP A 8 -6.02 -40.97 -9.43
CA ASP A 8 -4.63 -40.53 -9.33
C ASP A 8 -4.53 -38.99 -9.35
N LEU A 9 -5.26 -38.30 -10.23
CA LEU A 9 -5.28 -36.84 -10.31
C LEU A 9 -5.87 -36.21 -9.04
N LEU A 10 -7.00 -36.73 -8.55
CA LEU A 10 -7.61 -36.23 -7.30
C LEU A 10 -6.68 -36.46 -6.11
N ASN A 11 -6.05 -37.63 -6.01
CA ASN A 11 -5.05 -37.91 -4.98
C ASN A 11 -3.87 -36.94 -5.07
N ALA A 12 -3.37 -36.64 -6.28
CA ALA A 12 -2.30 -35.67 -6.45
C ALA A 12 -2.71 -34.28 -5.93
N ILE A 13 -3.92 -33.82 -6.27
CA ILE A 13 -4.46 -32.52 -5.82
C ILE A 13 -4.66 -32.49 -4.30
N TYR A 14 -5.28 -33.52 -3.71
CA TYR A 14 -5.52 -33.60 -2.26
C TYR A 14 -4.24 -33.69 -1.44
N ASN A 15 -3.16 -34.22 -2.01
CA ASN A 15 -1.87 -34.32 -1.35
C ASN A 15 -1.02 -33.04 -1.49
N ILE A 16 -1.49 -32.01 -2.21
CA ILE A 16 -0.82 -30.70 -2.23
C ILE A 16 -0.88 -30.10 -0.83
N LYS A 17 0.29 -30.00 -0.19
CA LYS A 17 0.46 -29.26 1.07
C LYS A 17 0.78 -27.81 0.74
N SER A 18 -0.08 -26.88 1.12
CA SER A 18 0.25 -25.46 1.05
C SER A 18 1.15 -25.07 2.22
N VAL A 19 2.12 -24.20 1.96
CA VAL A 19 3.02 -23.64 2.98
C VAL A 19 2.46 -22.35 3.62
N GLY A 20 1.25 -21.95 3.22
CA GLY A 20 0.57 -20.73 3.67
C GLY A 20 -0.91 -20.72 3.29
N THR A 21 -1.59 -19.62 3.64
CA THR A 21 -2.98 -19.34 3.28
C THR A 21 -3.03 -18.45 2.03
N PHE A 22 -4.08 -18.62 1.22
CA PHE A 22 -4.31 -17.78 0.04
C PHE A 22 -4.48 -16.30 0.39
N ALA A 23 -5.14 -16.02 1.51
CA ALA A 23 -5.31 -14.69 2.07
C ALA A 23 -5.18 -14.73 3.60
N TRP A 24 -4.78 -13.62 4.20
CA TRP A 24 -4.67 -13.48 5.64
C TRP A 24 -4.97 -12.05 6.07
N SER A 25 -5.61 -11.90 7.22
CA SER A 25 -5.86 -10.60 7.84
C SER A 25 -5.84 -10.74 9.36
N ALA A 26 -5.34 -9.73 10.05
CA ALA A 26 -5.41 -9.63 11.51
C ALA A 26 -5.52 -8.16 11.94
N PRO A 27 -6.12 -7.87 13.10
CA PRO A 27 -6.08 -6.54 13.68
C PRO A 27 -4.64 -6.16 14.03
N ILE A 28 -4.26 -4.93 13.73
CA ILE A 28 -3.00 -4.33 14.15
C ILE A 28 -3.29 -3.23 15.18
N GLN A 29 -2.51 -3.15 16.26
CA GLN A 29 -2.69 -2.15 17.30
C GLN A 29 -2.48 -0.74 16.74
N ARG A 30 -3.52 0.07 16.55
CA ARG A 30 -3.36 1.40 15.97
C ARG A 30 -2.53 2.31 16.89
N SER A 31 -1.63 3.09 16.30
CA SER A 31 -0.99 4.19 17.02
C SER A 31 -2.05 5.28 17.29
N PRO A 32 -2.07 5.90 18.50
CA PRO A 32 -3.04 6.94 18.82
C PRO A 32 -2.82 8.21 18.00
N SER A 33 -1.60 8.42 17.51
CA SER A 33 -1.23 9.50 16.61
C SER A 33 -0.43 8.95 15.42
N PHE A 34 -0.47 9.69 14.32
CA PHE A 34 0.31 9.41 13.11
C PHE A 34 0.93 10.73 12.63
N PRO A 35 1.92 11.27 13.36
CA PRO A 35 2.54 12.53 12.99
C PRO A 35 3.27 12.39 11.65
N ILE A 36 2.99 13.32 10.75
CA ILE A 36 3.62 13.44 9.43
C ILE A 36 4.19 14.85 9.34
N SER A 37 5.40 14.98 8.81
CA SER A 37 5.95 16.28 8.41
C SER A 37 6.21 16.31 6.91
N VAL A 38 6.05 17.48 6.30
CA VAL A 38 6.30 17.71 4.86
C VAL A 38 7.37 18.78 4.70
N ASN A 39 8.34 18.54 3.82
CA ASN A 39 9.41 19.50 3.53
C ASN A 39 8.82 20.82 3.04
N GLY A 40 9.24 21.95 3.63
CA GLY A 40 8.71 23.27 3.30
C GLY A 40 7.36 23.63 3.93
N VAL A 41 6.70 22.68 4.63
CA VAL A 41 5.44 22.93 5.38
C VAL A 41 5.64 22.75 6.89
N GLY A 42 6.39 21.71 7.29
CA GLY A 42 6.53 21.30 8.68
C GLY A 42 5.54 20.21 9.09
N ASP A 43 5.23 20.13 10.37
CA ASP A 43 4.30 19.13 10.92
C ASP A 43 2.88 19.37 10.41
N ILE A 44 2.21 18.29 10.00
CA ILE A 44 0.84 18.32 9.47
C ILE A 44 -0.15 17.98 10.60
N PRO A 45 -0.95 18.93 11.07
CA PRO A 45 -1.96 18.65 12.10
C PRO A 45 -3.09 17.81 11.51
N LEU A 46 -3.58 16.86 12.32
CA LEU A 46 -4.74 16.03 12.01
C LEU A 46 -5.88 16.36 13.00
N PRO A 47 -7.15 16.45 12.55
CA PRO A 47 -7.60 16.27 11.17
C PRO A 47 -7.09 17.36 10.22
N LEU A 48 -6.81 16.98 8.97
CA LEU A 48 -6.21 17.86 7.97
C LEU A 48 -7.16 19.04 7.66
N GLY A 49 -6.70 20.25 7.94
CA GLY A 49 -7.39 21.48 7.58
C GLY A 49 -7.03 21.98 6.18
N GLU A 50 -7.92 22.77 5.58
CA GLU A 50 -7.76 23.32 4.22
C GLU A 50 -6.48 24.13 4.06
N PHE A 51 -6.10 24.93 5.06
CA PHE A 51 -4.85 25.68 5.05
C PHE A 51 -3.63 24.79 4.83
N HIS A 52 -3.48 23.71 5.62
CA HIS A 52 -2.36 22.78 5.49
C HIS A 52 -2.44 21.95 4.21
N ALA A 53 -3.65 21.59 3.77
CA ALA A 53 -3.84 20.90 2.49
C ALA A 53 -3.32 21.74 1.32
N GLN A 54 -3.63 23.05 1.29
CA GLN A 54 -3.10 23.97 0.26
C GLN A 54 -1.58 24.11 0.33
N GLN A 55 -0.98 24.16 1.53
CA GLN A 55 0.47 24.18 1.67
C GLN A 55 1.12 22.88 1.13
N ILE A 56 0.50 21.72 1.36
CA ILE A 56 0.95 20.44 0.80
C ILE A 56 0.87 20.46 -0.73
N ILE A 57 -0.24 20.97 -1.29
CA ILE A 57 -0.44 21.06 -2.75
C ILE A 57 0.68 21.86 -3.42
N VAL A 58 1.12 22.96 -2.81
CA VAL A 58 2.24 23.78 -3.31
C VAL A 58 3.55 22.98 -3.41
N GLN A 59 3.76 21.98 -2.56
CA GLN A 59 4.94 21.11 -2.59
C GLN A 59 4.75 19.87 -3.47
N ALA A 60 3.50 19.53 -3.81
CA ALA A 60 3.14 18.32 -4.51
C ALA A 60 3.13 18.50 -6.02
N ARG A 61 3.12 17.38 -6.74
CA ARG A 61 2.80 17.35 -8.18
C ARG A 61 1.45 16.67 -8.41
N GLN A 62 0.88 16.87 -9.59
CA GLN A 62 -0.27 16.05 -10.01
C GLN A 62 0.16 14.59 -10.16
N ALA A 63 -0.61 13.69 -9.55
CA ALA A 63 -0.34 12.27 -9.56
C ALA A 63 -0.60 11.70 -10.96
N PRO A 64 0.41 11.11 -11.62
CA PRO A 64 0.18 10.44 -12.88
C PRO A 64 -0.61 9.13 -12.65
N TYR A 65 -1.17 8.58 -13.72
CA TYR A 65 -1.81 7.27 -13.72
C TYR A 65 -1.29 6.44 -14.89
N GLY A 66 -1.34 5.12 -14.71
CA GLY A 66 -0.99 4.15 -15.75
C GLY A 66 -2.08 4.07 -16.81
N LYS A 67 -1.70 4.12 -18.08
CA LYS A 67 -2.56 3.81 -19.23
C LYS A 67 -1.84 2.79 -20.11
N GLY A 68 -2.04 1.51 -19.82
CA GLY A 68 -1.25 0.43 -20.44
C GLY A 68 0.21 0.51 -19.96
N SER A 69 1.15 0.68 -20.89
CA SER A 69 2.58 0.87 -20.58
C SER A 69 2.94 2.31 -20.22
N ASP A 70 2.03 3.27 -20.44
CA ASP A 70 2.34 4.69 -20.33
C ASP A 70 1.99 5.27 -18.95
N THR A 71 2.78 6.23 -18.49
CA THR A 71 2.51 7.03 -17.27
C THR A 71 2.09 8.44 -17.70
N ILE A 72 0.81 8.79 -17.54
CA ILE A 72 0.22 10.03 -18.07
C ILE A 72 -0.44 10.83 -16.94
N VAL A 73 -0.43 12.16 -17.03
CA VAL A 73 -1.21 13.06 -16.16
C VAL A 73 -2.45 13.53 -16.93
N ASP A 74 -3.65 13.15 -16.47
CA ASP A 74 -4.95 13.60 -16.98
C ASP A 74 -5.89 13.81 -15.79
N THR A 75 -6.18 15.08 -15.49
CA THR A 75 -7.01 15.48 -14.35
C THR A 75 -8.48 15.08 -14.51
N THR A 76 -8.93 14.69 -15.70
CA THR A 76 -10.28 14.14 -15.94
C THR A 76 -10.39 12.65 -15.56
N VAL A 77 -9.25 11.99 -15.32
CA VAL A 77 -9.14 10.58 -14.91
C VAL A 77 -8.65 10.47 -13.46
N ARG A 78 -7.67 11.30 -13.08
CA ARG A 78 -7.07 11.36 -11.74
C ARG A 78 -6.77 12.81 -11.37
N ASN A 79 -7.63 13.41 -10.56
CA ASN A 79 -7.37 14.71 -9.94
C ASN A 79 -6.87 14.48 -8.51
N THR A 80 -5.59 14.17 -8.36
CA THR A 80 -4.98 13.82 -7.07
C THR A 80 -3.58 14.37 -7.03
N TRP A 81 -3.16 14.89 -5.88
CA TRP A 81 -1.79 15.36 -5.67
C TRP A 81 -0.94 14.25 -5.07
N GLU A 82 0.32 14.16 -5.47
CA GLU A 82 1.28 13.23 -4.87
C GLU A 82 2.57 13.91 -4.41
N LEU A 83 3.11 13.41 -3.31
CA LEU A 83 4.44 13.70 -2.80
C LEU A 83 5.29 12.43 -2.89
N ASP A 84 6.51 12.60 -3.38
CA ASP A 84 7.54 11.56 -3.39
C ASP A 84 8.03 11.28 -1.94
N PRO A 85 8.54 10.07 -1.63
CA PRO A 85 8.97 9.69 -0.28
C PRO A 85 10.04 10.61 0.32
N SER A 86 10.83 11.28 -0.51
CA SER A 86 11.85 12.23 -0.06
C SER A 86 11.27 13.56 0.44
N GLN A 87 9.99 13.82 0.19
CA GLN A 87 9.33 15.10 0.50
C GLN A 87 8.59 15.10 1.84
N PHE A 88 8.51 13.96 2.53
CA PHE A 88 7.79 13.85 3.79
C PHE A 88 8.41 12.80 4.71
N GLN A 89 8.04 12.85 5.99
CA GLN A 89 8.48 11.88 7.00
C GLN A 89 7.29 11.41 7.83
N ILE A 90 7.29 10.12 8.19
CA ILE A 90 6.34 9.52 9.13
C ILE A 90 7.05 9.45 10.49
N ASN A 91 6.68 10.33 11.40
CA ASN A 91 7.36 10.52 12.69
C ASN A 91 6.76 9.64 13.80
N VAL A 92 6.26 8.45 13.42
CA VAL A 92 5.68 7.49 14.36
C VAL A 92 6.81 6.70 15.03
N PRO A 93 6.87 6.65 16.37
CA PRO A 93 7.88 5.87 17.07
C PRO A 93 7.89 4.40 16.63
N ASN A 94 9.09 3.86 16.38
CA ASN A 94 9.33 2.47 15.97
C ASN A 94 8.55 2.04 14.71
N TRP A 95 8.17 3.00 13.84
CA TRP A 95 7.43 2.70 12.62
C TRP A 95 8.14 1.72 11.67
N PRO A 96 9.45 1.87 11.38
CA PRO A 96 10.15 0.93 10.51
C PRO A 96 10.11 -0.51 11.04
N ASP A 97 10.41 -0.71 12.32
CA ASP A 97 10.40 -2.03 12.97
C ASP A 97 9.00 -2.67 12.93
N ARG A 98 7.97 -1.84 13.13
CA ARG A 98 6.59 -2.28 13.07
C ARG A 98 6.19 -2.73 11.68
N VAL A 99 6.58 -2.00 10.64
CA VAL A 99 6.35 -2.39 9.24
C VAL A 99 7.11 -3.67 8.92
N GLN A 100 8.38 -3.77 9.33
CA GLN A 100 9.18 -4.99 9.15
C GLN A 100 8.55 -6.22 9.83
N HIS A 101 8.01 -6.05 11.04
CA HIS A 101 7.28 -7.10 11.74
C HIS A 101 6.05 -7.56 10.95
N ILE A 102 5.27 -6.62 10.39
CA ILE A 102 4.11 -6.92 9.55
C ILE A 102 4.55 -7.68 8.28
N CYS A 103 5.61 -7.25 7.62
CA CYS A 103 6.16 -7.96 6.45
C CYS A 103 6.55 -9.40 6.77
N GLY A 104 7.18 -9.64 7.92
CA GLY A 104 7.50 -11.00 8.39
C GLY A 104 6.27 -11.86 8.65
N LEU A 105 5.22 -11.29 9.26
CA LEU A 105 3.95 -11.97 9.44
C LEU A 105 3.28 -12.31 8.10
N VAL A 106 3.25 -11.36 7.17
CA VAL A 106 2.70 -11.57 5.82
C VAL A 106 3.47 -12.68 5.10
N ALA A 107 4.80 -12.64 5.12
CA ALA A 107 5.64 -13.67 4.50
C ALA A 107 5.33 -15.06 5.07
N GLN A 108 5.28 -15.18 6.40
CA GLN A 108 4.95 -16.43 7.08
C GLN A 108 3.55 -16.93 6.71
N LYS A 109 2.54 -16.06 6.75
CA LYS A 109 1.14 -16.46 6.56
C LYS A 109 0.83 -16.82 5.12
N LEU A 110 1.46 -16.15 4.16
CA LEU A 110 1.34 -16.45 2.73
C LEU A 110 2.27 -17.58 2.27
N GLY A 111 3.14 -18.11 3.14
CA GLY A 111 4.06 -19.18 2.79
C GLY A 111 5.20 -18.74 1.86
N ILE A 112 5.59 -17.47 1.95
CA ILE A 112 6.69 -16.88 1.18
C ILE A 112 8.00 -17.21 1.89
N ASN A 113 8.88 -17.96 1.22
CA ASN A 113 10.16 -18.42 1.77
C ASN A 113 11.31 -17.42 1.56
N THR A 114 11.01 -16.20 1.13
CA THR A 114 11.97 -15.12 0.91
C THR A 114 11.60 -13.91 1.76
N THR A 115 12.55 -12.99 1.94
CA THR A 115 12.28 -11.76 2.68
C THR A 115 11.27 -10.89 1.94
N VAL A 116 10.25 -10.44 2.66
CA VAL A 116 9.29 -9.43 2.20
C VAL A 116 9.70 -8.10 2.81
N HIS A 117 9.73 -7.05 1.99
CA HIS A 117 9.98 -5.68 2.41
C HIS A 117 8.84 -4.79 1.93
N ALA A 118 8.60 -3.71 2.66
CA ALA A 118 7.69 -2.65 2.26
C ALA A 118 8.47 -1.35 2.13
N GLU A 119 8.19 -0.62 1.06
CA GLU A 119 8.79 0.66 0.77
C GLU A 119 7.71 1.73 0.74
N ILE A 120 8.02 2.90 1.30
CA ILE A 120 7.14 4.05 1.15
C ILE A 120 7.22 4.46 -0.31
N TYR A 121 6.13 4.31 -1.05
CA TYR A 121 6.09 4.64 -2.46
C TYR A 121 5.74 6.12 -2.70
N LYS A 122 4.67 6.62 -2.08
CA LYS A 122 4.23 8.02 -2.17
C LYS A 122 3.15 8.36 -1.16
N MET A 123 2.92 9.65 -0.95
CA MET A 123 1.76 10.16 -0.23
C MET A 123 0.79 10.81 -1.21
N LEU A 124 -0.50 10.48 -1.12
CA LEU A 124 -1.55 11.04 -1.96
C LEU A 124 -2.45 11.99 -1.16
N LEU A 125 -2.75 13.14 -1.73
CA LEU A 125 -3.74 14.09 -1.21
C LEU A 125 -4.91 14.19 -2.19
N TYR A 126 -6.10 13.85 -1.68
CA TYR A 126 -7.36 13.93 -2.40
C TYR A 126 -8.10 15.20 -2.00
N GLU A 127 -8.37 16.05 -2.97
CA GLU A 127 -9.28 17.18 -2.79
C GLU A 127 -10.74 16.72 -2.79
N LYS A 128 -11.63 17.62 -2.37
CA LYS A 128 -13.07 17.36 -2.46
C LYS A 128 -13.45 17.15 -3.94
N GLY A 129 -14.07 15.99 -4.23
CA GLY A 129 -14.45 15.63 -5.59
C GLY A 129 -13.30 15.04 -6.43
N ALA A 130 -12.12 14.83 -5.84
CA ALA A 130 -11.06 14.06 -6.45
C ALA A 130 -11.58 12.66 -6.82
N LEU A 131 -11.34 12.28 -8.07
CA LEU A 131 -11.84 11.04 -8.65
C LEU A 131 -10.64 10.17 -9.03
N PHE A 132 -10.72 8.89 -8.74
CA PHE A 132 -9.91 7.88 -9.40
C PHE A 132 -10.88 6.87 -10.00
N LYS A 133 -10.95 6.83 -11.33
CA LYS A 133 -11.88 5.92 -12.01
C LYS A 133 -11.55 4.47 -11.60
N ALA A 134 -12.55 3.60 -11.68
CA ALA A 134 -12.36 2.18 -11.43
C ALA A 134 -11.17 1.68 -12.25
N HIS A 135 -10.18 1.13 -11.56
CA HIS A 135 -8.97 0.57 -12.13
C HIS A 135 -8.70 -0.75 -11.42
N THR A 136 -7.94 -1.61 -12.08
CA THR A 136 -7.35 -2.80 -11.48
C THR A 136 -5.89 -2.44 -11.18
N GLU A 137 -5.38 -2.84 -10.01
CA GLU A 137 -3.94 -2.79 -9.74
C GLU A 137 -3.18 -3.82 -10.58
#